data_AF-A0A7J9IRZ4-F1
#
_entry.id   AF-A0A7J9IRZ4-F1
#
_cell.length_a   1.000
_cell.length_b   1.000
_cell.length_c   1.000
_cell.angle_alpha   90.00
_cell.angle_beta   90.00
_cell.angle_gamma   90.00
#
_symmetry.space_group_name_H-M   'P 1'
#
loop_
_entity.id
_entity.type
_entity.pdbx_description
1 polymer ?
#
loop_
_entity_poly.entity_id
_entity_poly.type
_entity_poly.pdbx_seq_one_letter_code
_entity_poly.pdbx_strand_id
1 'polypeptide(L)'
;MKSSWSSDQTVFSNIGLKLLSHLGYYKHVTTYCKWQDTCFAHFGDRVKNWITINEPLQTAVNGYDTGIFAPGRREGSSEEPYLAAHHQILAHATAVSIYRSKYKDKQGGQIGLVLDCEWAEANSDKIEDKSAASRRLDFQLGWY
;
A
#
# COMPACT_ATOMS: atom_id res chain seq x y z
N MET A 1 25.76 27.62 11.50
CA MET A 1 24.50 27.21 10.82
C MET A 1 24.38 25.69 10.92
N LYS A 2 23.60 25.19 11.89
CA LYS A 2 23.18 23.79 11.98
C LYS A 2 21.65 23.83 11.96
N SER A 3 21.02 23.34 10.90
CA SER A 3 19.56 23.24 10.82
C SER A 3 19.11 22.00 11.58
N SER A 4 18.57 22.20 12.78
CA SER A 4 17.88 21.17 13.56
C SER A 4 16.48 20.94 12.99
N TRP A 5 16.32 19.89 12.19
CA TRP A 5 15.01 19.29 11.96
C TRP A 5 14.78 18.25 13.05
N SER A 6 14.13 18.67 14.15
CA SER A 6 13.62 17.71 15.14
C SER A 6 12.42 17.01 14.53
N SER A 7 12.59 15.71 14.26
CA SER A 7 11.50 14.79 13.92
C SER A 7 10.42 14.85 14.99
N ASP A 8 9.30 15.45 14.66
CA ASP A 8 8.09 15.40 15.49
C ASP A 8 7.60 13.94 15.48
N GLN A 9 8.04 13.17 16.49
CA GLN A 9 7.71 11.74 16.67
C GLN A 9 6.26 11.52 17.12
N THR A 10 5.49 12.59 17.30
CA THR A 10 4.19 12.57 17.96
C THR A 10 3.08 12.00 17.07
N VAL A 11 3.25 12.01 15.74
CA VAL A 11 2.32 11.33 14.81
C VAL A 11 2.54 9.81 14.81
N PHE A 12 3.74 9.35 15.18
CA PHE A 12 4.13 7.93 15.17
C PHE A 12 3.89 7.22 16.51
N SER A 13 3.45 7.93 17.55
CA SER A 13 3.22 7.35 18.89
C SER A 13 1.86 6.69 19.07
N ASN A 14 0.87 6.99 18.21
CA ASN A 14 -0.54 6.65 18.46
C ASN A 14 -1.05 5.39 17.74
N ILE A 15 -0.20 4.72 16.97
CA ILE A 15 -0.46 3.39 16.44
C ILE A 15 0.72 2.55 16.93
N GLY A 16 0.48 1.37 17.52
CA GLY A 16 1.48 0.52 18.18
C GLY A 16 2.62 0.03 17.27
N LEU A 17 3.44 0.95 16.78
CA LEU A 17 4.46 0.76 15.75
C LEU A 17 5.88 0.83 16.33
N LYS A 18 6.03 1.08 17.65
CA LYS A 18 7.32 1.05 18.34
C LYS A 18 8.04 -0.31 18.20
N LEU A 19 7.31 -1.42 18.04
CA LEU A 19 7.89 -2.76 17.86
C LEU A 19 8.49 -3.03 16.46
N LEU A 20 8.14 -2.25 15.42
CA LEU A 20 8.58 -2.52 14.04
C LEU A 20 9.84 -1.77 13.61
N SER A 21 10.40 -0.94 14.51
CA SER A 21 11.57 -0.11 14.24
C SER A 21 12.88 -0.89 14.04
N HIS A 22 12.95 -2.16 14.46
CA HIS A 22 14.22 -2.89 14.57
C HIS A 22 14.63 -3.72 13.35
N LEU A 23 13.82 -3.82 12.29
CA LEU A 23 14.06 -4.79 11.19
C LEU A 23 14.19 -4.18 9.78
N GLY A 24 14.28 -2.85 9.61
CA GLY A 24 14.38 -2.24 8.27
C GLY A 24 13.05 -2.15 7.50
N TYR A 25 12.03 -2.93 7.90
CA TYR A 25 10.62 -2.87 7.44
C TYR A 25 10.05 -1.45 7.51
N TYR A 26 10.48 -0.66 8.49
CA TYR A 26 10.01 0.72 8.69
C TYR A 26 10.48 1.70 7.61
N LYS A 27 11.60 1.42 6.92
CA LYS A 27 12.23 2.41 6.03
C LYS A 27 11.40 2.66 4.78
N HIS A 28 10.86 1.61 4.15
CA HIS A 28 10.08 1.75 2.91
C HIS A 28 8.77 2.49 3.17
N VAL A 29 8.02 2.06 4.18
CA VAL A 29 6.76 2.69 4.60
C VAL A 29 6.97 4.16 4.96
N THR A 30 7.97 4.48 5.80
CA THR A 30 8.21 5.87 6.22
C THR A 30 8.71 6.75 5.07
N THR A 31 9.56 6.23 4.19
CA THR A 31 10.06 6.99 3.02
C THR A 31 8.90 7.34 2.09
N TYR A 32 8.05 6.36 1.78
CA TYR A 32 6.85 6.57 0.99
C TYR A 32 5.89 7.58 1.64
N CYS A 33 5.66 7.48 2.95
CA CYS A 33 4.76 8.40 3.65
C CYS A 33 5.29 9.84 3.69
N LYS A 34 6.61 10.04 3.78
CA LYS A 34 7.22 11.38 3.67
C LYS A 34 7.02 11.97 2.28
N TRP A 35 7.14 11.15 1.24
CA TRP A 35 6.86 11.57 -0.12
C TRP A 35 5.38 11.98 -0.28
N GLN A 36 4.44 11.17 0.19
CA GLN A 36 3.00 11.49 0.19
C GLN A 36 2.69 12.77 0.98
N ASP A 37 3.24 12.93 2.20
CA ASP A 37 3.07 14.14 3.01
C ASP A 37 3.52 15.40 2.25
N THR A 38 4.63 15.30 1.52
CA THR A 38 5.14 16.38 0.68
C THR A 38 4.18 16.68 -0.47
N CYS A 39 3.69 15.66 -1.18
CA CYS A 39 2.70 15.83 -2.25
C CYS A 39 1.42 16.50 -1.76
N PHE A 40 0.88 16.08 -0.63
CA PHE A 40 -0.32 16.68 -0.04
C PHE A 40 -0.10 18.15 0.32
N ALA A 41 1.05 18.49 0.89
CA ALA A 41 1.40 19.86 1.26
C ALA A 41 1.46 20.81 0.05
N HIS A 42 2.02 20.34 -1.06
CA HIS A 42 2.32 21.20 -2.21
C HIS A 42 1.23 21.23 -3.29
N PHE A 43 0.40 20.20 -3.37
CA PHE A 43 -0.59 20.07 -4.44
C PHE A 43 -2.03 19.95 -3.95
N GLY A 44 -2.27 19.74 -2.66
CA GLY A 44 -3.61 19.52 -2.13
C GLY A 44 -4.51 20.76 -2.09
N ASP A 45 -3.97 21.94 -2.40
CA ASP A 45 -4.75 23.13 -2.73
C ASP A 45 -5.64 22.87 -3.97
N ARG A 46 -5.11 22.15 -4.97
CA ARG A 46 -5.78 21.85 -6.25
C ARG A 46 -6.23 20.41 -6.39
N VAL A 47 -5.44 19.43 -5.93
CA VAL A 47 -5.73 18.00 -6.08
C VAL A 47 -6.71 17.57 -4.99
N LYS A 48 -7.90 17.10 -5.42
CA LYS A 48 -8.98 16.66 -4.53
C LYS A 48 -9.23 15.16 -4.57
N ASN A 49 -8.59 14.42 -5.47
CA ASN A 49 -8.72 12.98 -5.58
C ASN A 49 -7.31 12.39 -5.56
N TRP A 50 -7.01 11.65 -4.50
CA TRP A 50 -5.69 11.07 -4.27
C TRP A 50 -5.75 9.56 -4.41
N ILE A 51 -4.83 9.03 -5.20
CA ILE A 51 -4.52 7.60 -5.25
C ILE A 51 -3.17 7.44 -4.59
N THR A 52 -3.10 6.52 -3.63
CA THR A 52 -1.85 6.18 -2.94
C THR A 52 -1.01 5.26 -3.82
N ILE A 53 -1.48 4.03 -4.00
CA ILE A 53 -0.80 2.99 -4.78
C ILE A 53 -1.73 2.57 -5.92
N ASN A 54 -1.14 2.39 -7.10
CA ASN A 54 -1.81 1.83 -8.26
C ASN A 54 -1.47 0.35 -8.34
N GLU A 55 -2.48 -0.52 -8.41
CA GLU A 55 -2.33 -1.93 -8.77
C GLU A 55 -1.27 -2.65 -7.92
N PRO A 56 -1.43 -2.69 -6.59
CA PRO A 56 -0.38 -3.19 -5.72
C PRO A 56 -0.06 -4.66 -5.97
N LEU A 57 -1.07 -5.44 -6.39
CA LEU A 57 -0.92 -6.85 -6.76
C LEU A 57 0.10 -7.05 -7.87
N GLN A 58 0.10 -6.18 -8.89
CA GLN A 58 1.06 -6.24 -9.99
C GLN A 58 2.49 -6.09 -9.49
N THR A 59 2.74 -5.19 -8.54
CA THR A 59 4.08 -5.07 -7.95
C THR A 59 4.44 -6.28 -7.10
N ALA A 60 3.51 -6.77 -6.26
CA ALA A 60 3.75 -7.91 -5.38
C ALA A 60 4.01 -9.21 -6.17
N VAL A 61 3.14 -9.57 -7.10
CA VAL A 61 3.23 -10.80 -7.87
C VAL A 61 4.21 -10.66 -9.03
N ASN A 62 4.06 -9.65 -9.89
CA ASN A 62 4.92 -9.56 -11.07
C ASN A 62 6.33 -9.05 -10.78
N GLY A 63 6.53 -8.35 -9.66
CA GLY A 63 7.86 -7.90 -9.23
C GLY A 63 8.63 -8.90 -8.37
N TYR A 64 7.94 -9.69 -7.54
CA TYR A 64 8.55 -10.54 -6.51
C TYR A 64 8.15 -12.03 -6.56
N ASP A 65 7.26 -12.44 -7.46
CA ASP A 65 6.98 -13.85 -7.77
C ASP A 65 7.37 -14.21 -9.20
N THR A 66 6.63 -13.70 -10.18
CA THR A 66 6.85 -14.04 -11.59
C THR A 66 8.08 -13.32 -12.16
N GLY A 67 8.54 -12.25 -11.50
CA GLY A 67 9.73 -11.46 -11.87
C GLY A 67 9.70 -10.86 -13.27
N ILE A 68 8.52 -10.67 -13.87
CA ILE A 68 8.40 -10.04 -15.20
C ILE A 68 8.41 -8.51 -15.13
N PHE A 69 8.10 -7.93 -13.96
CA PHE A 69 8.24 -6.50 -13.67
C PHE A 69 9.42 -6.25 -12.75
N ALA A 70 9.91 -5.01 -12.71
CA ALA A 70 10.91 -4.61 -11.72
C ALA A 70 10.39 -4.88 -10.28
N PRO A 71 11.24 -5.34 -9.34
CA PRO A 71 12.69 -5.55 -9.47
C PRO A 71 13.10 -6.86 -10.17
N GLY A 72 12.17 -7.70 -10.60
CA GLY A 72 12.46 -8.92 -11.36
C GLY A 72 12.92 -10.09 -10.49
N ARG A 73 12.50 -10.12 -9.22
CA ARG A 73 12.90 -11.14 -8.25
C ARG A 73 12.03 -12.39 -8.38
N ARG A 74 12.65 -13.55 -8.15
CA ARG A 74 12.02 -14.88 -8.21
C ARG A 74 12.54 -15.84 -7.14
N GLU A 75 13.55 -15.43 -6.39
CA GLU A 75 14.26 -16.29 -5.44
C GLU A 75 13.43 -16.59 -4.18
N GLY A 76 12.43 -15.75 -3.88
CA GLY A 76 11.58 -15.85 -2.69
C GLY A 76 10.08 -15.85 -2.98
N SER A 77 9.64 -16.44 -4.10
CA SER A 77 8.25 -16.44 -4.57
C SER A 77 7.19 -16.86 -3.54
N SER A 78 7.54 -17.71 -2.56
CA SER A 78 6.60 -18.14 -1.51
C SER A 78 6.38 -17.10 -0.41
N GLU A 79 7.24 -16.09 -0.28
CA GLU A 79 7.25 -15.15 0.86
C GLU A 79 7.29 -13.69 0.43
N GLU A 80 8.16 -13.33 -0.53
CA GLU A 80 8.41 -11.95 -0.94
C GLU A 80 7.16 -11.21 -1.47
N PRO A 81 6.26 -11.81 -2.25
CA PRO A 81 5.03 -11.15 -2.67
C PRO A 81 4.14 -10.74 -1.48
N TYR A 82 4.05 -11.60 -0.46
CA TYR A 82 3.29 -11.32 0.75
C TYR A 82 3.93 -10.23 1.60
N LEU A 83 5.26 -10.21 1.70
CA LEU A 83 5.98 -9.13 2.37
C LEU A 83 5.85 -7.80 1.63
N ALA A 84 5.88 -7.81 0.30
CA ALA A 84 5.65 -6.61 -0.52
C ALA A 84 4.23 -6.08 -0.32
N ALA A 85 3.21 -6.93 -0.44
CA ALA A 85 1.81 -6.59 -0.21
C ALA A 85 1.58 -6.03 1.20
N HIS A 86 2.15 -6.68 2.23
CA HIS A 86 2.05 -6.22 3.61
C HIS A 86 2.58 -4.79 3.79
N HIS A 87 3.74 -4.48 3.21
CA HIS A 87 4.29 -3.12 3.25
C HIS A 87 3.46 -2.11 2.46
N GLN A 88 2.91 -2.48 1.31
CA GLN A 88 2.04 -1.63 0.51
C GLN A 88 0.77 -1.25 1.30
N ILE A 89 0.15 -2.21 1.99
CA ILE A 89 -1.03 -1.97 2.84
C ILE A 89 -0.70 -1.04 4.00
N LEU A 90 0.41 -1.27 4.71
CA LEU A 90 0.85 -0.39 5.80
C LEU A 90 1.16 1.04 5.30
N ALA A 91 1.81 1.16 4.14
CA ALA A 91 2.10 2.43 3.50
C ALA A 91 0.84 3.18 3.07
N HIS A 92 -0.13 2.47 2.48
CA HIS A 92 -1.45 3.01 2.16
C HIS A 92 -2.15 3.54 3.41
N ALA A 93 -2.33 2.70 4.44
CA ALA A 93 -3.03 3.05 5.66
C ALA A 93 -2.38 4.25 6.37
N THR A 94 -1.05 4.30 6.41
CA THR A 94 -0.31 5.40 7.02
C THR A 94 -0.47 6.70 6.23
N ALA A 95 -0.36 6.67 4.90
CA ALA A 95 -0.57 7.85 4.06
C ALA A 95 -2.01 8.38 4.15
N VAL A 96 -3.01 7.49 4.18
CA VAL A 96 -4.42 7.86 4.41
C VAL A 96 -4.60 8.52 5.77
N SER A 97 -3.98 7.97 6.83
CA SER A 97 -4.02 8.56 8.17
C SER A 97 -3.42 9.97 8.20
N ILE A 98 -2.27 10.19 7.54
CA ILE A 98 -1.65 11.51 7.38
C ILE A 98 -2.59 12.47 6.66
N TYR A 99 -3.15 12.06 5.52
CA TYR A 99 -4.08 12.91 4.76
C TYR A 99 -5.30 13.31 5.60
N ARG A 100 -5.95 12.32 6.23
CA ARG A 100 -7.15 12.53 7.04
C ARG A 100 -6.92 13.41 8.26
N SER A 101 -5.78 13.27 8.93
CA SER A 101 -5.49 14.04 10.15
C SER A 101 -4.96 15.45 9.89
N LYS A 102 -4.15 15.64 8.84
CA LYS A 102 -3.41 16.91 8.62
C LYS A 102 -4.01 17.78 7.52
N TYR A 103 -4.67 17.18 6.54
CA TYR A 103 -5.03 17.86 5.28
C TYR A 103 -6.51 17.84 4.95
N LYS A 104 -7.26 16.79 5.31
CA LYS A 104 -8.66 16.59 4.90
C LYS A 104 -9.56 17.78 5.21
N ASP A 105 -9.50 18.33 6.42
CA ASP A 105 -10.37 19.45 6.82
C ASP A 105 -10.07 20.74 6.03
N LYS A 106 -8.80 20.96 5.66
CA LYS A 106 -8.37 22.16 4.93
C LYS A 106 -8.54 22.02 3.42
N GLN A 107 -8.32 20.81 2.90
CA GLN A 107 -8.24 20.56 1.46
C GLN A 107 -9.53 19.97 0.88
N GLY A 108 -10.35 19.30 1.70
CA GLY A 108 -11.64 18.73 1.31
C GLY A 108 -11.58 17.50 0.38
N GLY A 109 -10.40 17.03 -0.02
CA GLY A 109 -10.25 15.95 -0.98
C GLY A 109 -10.53 14.54 -0.42
N GLN A 110 -10.56 13.55 -1.29
CA GLN A 110 -10.71 12.13 -1.00
C GLN A 110 -9.42 11.38 -1.32
N ILE A 111 -9.20 10.25 -0.65
CA ILE A 111 -7.99 9.45 -0.81
C ILE A 111 -8.33 7.95 -0.78
N GLY A 112 -7.71 7.19 -1.68
CA GLY A 112 -7.94 5.76 -1.82
C GLY A 112 -6.75 4.99 -2.44
N LEU A 113 -7.04 3.75 -2.78
CA LEU A 113 -6.18 2.78 -3.44
C LEU A 113 -6.85 2.34 -4.74
N VAL A 114 -6.08 2.07 -5.80
CA VAL A 114 -6.60 1.48 -7.03
C VAL A 114 -6.17 0.03 -7.10
N LEU A 115 -7.14 -0.86 -7.27
CA LEU A 115 -6.94 -2.30 -7.41
C LEU A 115 -7.29 -2.70 -8.85
N ASP A 116 -6.37 -3.38 -9.52
CA ASP A 116 -6.68 -4.15 -10.71
C ASP A 116 -7.33 -5.49 -10.32
N CYS A 117 -8.16 -6.01 -11.22
CA CYS A 117 -8.79 -7.31 -11.01
C CYS A 117 -9.07 -7.99 -12.34
N GLU A 118 -8.63 -9.23 -12.46
CA GLU A 118 -9.19 -10.16 -13.43
C GLU A 118 -10.44 -10.82 -12.85
N TRP A 119 -11.54 -10.81 -13.60
CA TRP A 119 -12.76 -11.51 -13.20
C TRP A 119 -12.59 -13.02 -13.35
N ALA A 120 -13.30 -13.80 -12.53
CA ALA A 120 -13.31 -15.25 -12.58
C ALA A 120 -14.73 -15.80 -12.55
N GLU A 121 -15.03 -16.70 -13.48
CA GLU A 121 -16.29 -17.43 -13.54
C GLU A 121 -16.05 -18.92 -13.26
N ALA A 122 -17.04 -19.56 -12.66
CA ALA A 122 -16.99 -21.00 -12.42
C ALA A 122 -17.09 -21.74 -13.77
N ASN A 123 -16.18 -22.69 -14.00
CA ASN A 123 -16.18 -23.47 -15.24
C ASN A 123 -17.40 -24.42 -15.35
N SER A 124 -18.02 -24.79 -14.23
CA SER A 124 -19.24 -25.58 -14.19
C SER A 124 -20.05 -25.31 -12.92
N ASP A 125 -21.20 -25.95 -12.79
CA ASP A 125 -22.06 -25.84 -11.61
C ASP A 125 -21.54 -26.56 -10.36
N LYS A 126 -20.44 -27.31 -10.50
CA LYS A 126 -19.77 -27.99 -9.40
C LYS A 126 -19.36 -27.01 -8.30
N ILE A 127 -19.49 -27.44 -7.04
CA ILE A 127 -19.17 -26.59 -5.89
C ILE A 127 -17.68 -26.25 -5.86
N GLU A 128 -16.83 -27.14 -6.36
CA GLU A 128 -15.39 -26.96 -6.45
C GLU A 128 -15.03 -25.82 -7.39
N ASP A 129 -15.69 -25.73 -8.55
CA ASP A 129 -15.45 -24.69 -9.56
C ASP A 129 -15.96 -23.32 -9.07
N LYS A 130 -17.14 -23.29 -8.43
CA LYS A 130 -17.66 -22.09 -7.77
C LYS A 130 -16.73 -21.58 -6.67
N SER A 131 -16.20 -22.51 -5.87
CA SER A 131 -15.22 -22.18 -4.83
C SER A 131 -13.89 -21.71 -5.41
N ALA A 132 -13.44 -22.27 -6.53
CA ALA A 132 -12.23 -21.85 -7.21
C ALA A 132 -12.34 -20.44 -7.80
N ALA A 133 -13.47 -20.11 -8.44
CA ALA A 133 -13.75 -18.77 -8.92
C ALA A 133 -13.78 -17.74 -7.79
N SER A 134 -14.45 -18.05 -6.67
CA SER A 134 -14.45 -17.17 -5.49
C SER A 134 -13.03 -16.95 -4.94
N ARG A 135 -12.24 -18.02 -4.77
CA ARG A 135 -10.84 -17.88 -4.31
C ARG A 135 -9.99 -17.04 -5.27
N ARG A 136 -10.21 -17.16 -6.59
CA ARG A 136 -9.50 -16.34 -7.57
C ARG A 136 -9.79 -14.86 -7.34
N LEU A 137 -11.05 -14.48 -7.08
CA LEU A 137 -11.41 -13.10 -6.74
C LEU A 137 -10.84 -12.67 -5.39
N ASP A 138 -10.81 -13.53 -4.37
CA ASP A 138 -10.18 -13.21 -3.08
C ASP A 138 -8.68 -12.91 -3.24
N PHE A 139 -7.97 -13.66 -4.08
CA PHE A 139 -6.55 -13.40 -4.37
C PHE A 139 -6.31 -12.20 -5.31
N GLN A 140 -7.31 -11.77 -6.07
CA GLN A 140 -7.21 -10.60 -6.95
C GLN A 140 -7.57 -9.30 -6.21
N LEU A 141 -8.68 -9.30 -5.49
CA LEU A 141 -9.24 -8.12 -4.80
C LEU A 141 -9.10 -8.22 -3.29
N GLY A 142 -9.52 -9.35 -2.69
CA GLY A 142 -9.65 -9.49 -1.24
C GLY A 142 -8.33 -9.46 -0.46
N TRP A 143 -7.19 -9.57 -1.14
CA TRP A 143 -5.86 -9.48 -0.52
C TRP A 143 -5.52 -8.06 -0.02
N TYR A 144 -6.16 -7.02 -0.56
CA TYR A 144 -5.90 -5.60 -0.21
C TYR A 144 -7.11 -4.93 0.43
#